data_AF-A0A1R0GAC1-F1
#
_entry.id   AF-A0A1R0GAC1-F1
#
_cell.length_a   1.000
_cell.length_b   1.000
_cell.length_c   1.000
_cell.angle_alpha   90.00
_cell.angle_beta   90.00
_cell.angle_gamma   90.00
#
_symmetry.space_group_name_H-M   'P 1'
#
loop_
_entity.id
_entity.type
_entity.pdbx_description
1 polymer ?
#
loop_
_entity_poly.entity_id
_entity_poly.type
_entity_poly.pdbx_seq_one_letter_code
_entity_poly.pdbx_strand_id
1 'polypeptide(L)'
;MLTIFFSALVFGFVFCLSPGAVLAETLRRGLLHGFTPALLVQIGSLVGDAVWAVVGLTGMALLIQHESVRVPLTAVCGLYLAWLGVRSLMDAWRLPAAESAPARSGQNALMVGAAISLANPKNIVYWGALGSALSGIVGATPSHGQTLMFFAGFMLASVLSCFLIAALVNLLRRNASPTWQRVSYGACGVVLLYLAILALRAV
;
A
#
# COMPACT_ATOMS: atom_id res chain seq x y z
N MET A 1 -2.52 17.32 21.61
CA MET A 1 -2.06 17.56 20.22
C MET A 1 -0.79 16.79 19.91
N LEU A 2 0.30 16.98 20.68
CA LEU A 2 1.57 16.28 20.48
C LEU A 2 1.43 14.74 20.56
N THR A 3 0.72 14.22 21.56
CA THR A 3 0.46 12.78 21.71
C THR A 3 -0.24 12.19 20.48
N ILE A 4 -1.27 12.88 19.97
CA ILE A 4 -2.03 12.45 18.79
C ILE A 4 -1.12 12.36 17.57
N PHE A 5 -0.29 13.39 17.38
CA PHE A 5 0.66 13.44 16.27
C PHE A 5 1.70 12.31 16.33
N PHE A 6 2.29 12.07 17.50
CA PHE A 6 3.27 10.98 17.68
C PHE A 6 2.62 9.60 17.56
N SER A 7 1.42 9.40 18.10
CA SER A 7 0.67 8.16 17.89
C SER A 7 0.39 7.94 16.41
N ALA A 8 -0.03 8.97 15.68
CA ALA A 8 -0.26 8.88 14.24
C ALA A 8 1.02 8.57 13.45
N LEU A 9 2.16 9.14 13.85
CA LEU A 9 3.46 8.80 13.27
C LEU A 9 3.78 7.32 13.45
N VAL A 10 3.67 6.80 14.68
CA VAL A 10 3.93 5.38 14.98
C VAL A 10 3.01 4.48 14.17
N PHE A 11 1.71 4.78 14.16
CA PHE A 11 0.73 4.05 13.38
C PHE A 11 1.05 4.06 11.89
N GLY A 12 1.39 5.22 11.32
CA GLY A 12 1.78 5.37 9.93
C GLY A 12 3.03 4.57 9.57
N PHE A 13 4.08 4.60 10.41
CA PHE A 13 5.28 3.80 10.18
C PHE A 13 4.98 2.30 10.22
N VAL A 14 4.25 1.83 11.23
CA VAL A 14 3.85 0.42 11.33
C VAL A 14 3.03 -0.01 10.11
N PHE A 15 2.09 0.83 9.67
CA PHE A 15 1.27 0.55 8.51
C PHE A 15 2.08 0.49 7.21
N CYS A 16 2.94 1.47 6.95
CA CYS A 16 3.71 1.53 5.71
C CYS A 16 4.81 0.46 5.64
N LEU A 17 5.42 0.11 6.77
CA LEU A 17 6.46 -0.92 6.84
C LEU A 17 5.88 -2.34 6.90
N SER A 18 4.62 -2.50 7.30
CA SER A 18 3.98 -3.82 7.34
C SER A 18 3.89 -4.44 5.93
N PRO A 19 4.22 -5.74 5.79
CA PRO A 19 4.11 -6.45 4.52
C PRO A 19 2.72 -6.32 3.89
N GLY A 20 2.68 -6.04 2.59
CA GLY A 20 1.42 -5.91 1.85
C GLY A 20 1.66 -5.64 0.37
N ALA A 21 0.56 -5.47 -0.37
CA ALA A 21 0.58 -5.35 -1.83
C ALA A 21 1.46 -4.19 -2.35
N VAL A 22 1.39 -3.02 -1.71
CA VAL A 22 2.20 -1.85 -2.07
C VAL A 22 3.69 -2.15 -1.90
N LEU A 23 4.11 -2.68 -0.74
CA LEU A 23 5.52 -3.02 -0.49
C LEU A 23 6.03 -4.08 -1.47
N ALA A 24 5.20 -5.08 -1.78
CA ALA A 24 5.54 -6.14 -2.72
C ALA A 24 5.76 -5.58 -4.14
N GLU A 25 4.91 -4.65 -4.61
CA GLU A 25 5.08 -3.98 -5.90
C GLU A 25 6.30 -3.03 -5.91
N THR A 26 6.55 -2.34 -4.79
CA THR A 26 7.71 -1.47 -4.64
C THR A 26 9.02 -2.26 -4.71
N LEU A 27 9.09 -3.42 -4.06
CA LEU A 27 10.19 -4.38 -4.21
C LEU A 27 10.32 -4.83 -5.66
N ARG A 28 9.20 -5.22 -6.28
CA ARG A 28 9.13 -5.71 -7.65
C ARG A 28 9.74 -4.73 -8.66
N ARG A 29 9.31 -3.47 -8.64
CA ARG A 29 9.81 -2.44 -9.57
C ARG A 29 11.17 -1.90 -9.17
N GLY A 30 11.40 -1.76 -7.87
CA GLY A 30 12.63 -1.23 -7.34
C GLY A 30 13.83 -2.13 -7.59
N LEU A 31 13.67 -3.45 -7.55
CA LEU A 31 14.75 -4.39 -7.86
C LEU A 31 15.13 -4.41 -9.36
N LEU A 32 14.23 -4.08 -10.29
CA LEU A 32 14.57 -3.95 -11.73
C LEU A 32 15.16 -2.59 -12.04
N HIS A 33 14.39 -1.56 -11.71
CA HIS A 33 14.55 -0.24 -12.29
C HIS A 33 15.13 0.77 -11.28
N GLY A 34 15.42 0.31 -10.05
CA GLY A 34 16.08 1.10 -9.02
C GLY A 34 15.14 2.00 -8.22
N PHE A 35 15.74 2.99 -7.57
CA PHE A 35 15.08 3.88 -6.62
C PHE A 35 13.84 4.59 -7.18
N THR A 36 13.94 5.22 -8.35
CA THR A 36 12.88 6.11 -8.84
C THR A 36 11.55 5.39 -9.06
N PRO A 37 11.49 4.22 -9.73
CA PRO A 37 10.21 3.52 -9.89
C PRO A 37 9.65 2.95 -8.58
N ALA A 38 10.52 2.56 -7.63
CA ALA A 38 10.11 2.18 -6.28
C ALA A 38 9.45 3.37 -5.56
N LEU A 39 10.09 4.53 -5.61
CA LEU A 39 9.57 5.76 -5.01
C LEU A 39 8.26 6.19 -5.67
N LEU A 40 8.13 6.09 -6.99
CA LEU A 40 6.88 6.44 -7.68
C LEU A 40 5.71 5.53 -7.28
N VAL A 41 5.92 4.22 -7.07
CA VAL A 41 4.87 3.34 -6.51
C VAL A 41 4.46 3.80 -5.12
N GLN A 42 5.43 4.09 -4.24
CA GLN A 42 5.16 4.54 -2.89
C GLN A 42 4.46 5.92 -2.85
N ILE A 43 4.91 6.88 -3.66
CA ILE A 43 4.23 8.18 -3.78
C ILE A 43 2.81 8.01 -4.33
N GLY A 44 2.63 7.12 -5.30
CA GLY A 44 1.31 6.73 -5.78
C GLY A 44 0.42 6.19 -4.68
N SER A 45 0.96 5.32 -3.81
CA SER A 45 0.17 4.72 -2.72
C SER A 45 -0.34 5.74 -1.71
N LEU A 46 0.34 6.89 -1.55
CA LEU A 46 -0.11 7.98 -0.68
C LEU A 46 -1.51 8.48 -1.04
N VAL A 47 -1.89 8.43 -2.31
CA VAL A 47 -3.25 8.82 -2.74
C VAL A 47 -4.27 7.88 -2.12
N GLY A 48 -4.06 6.56 -2.22
CA GLY A 48 -4.94 5.58 -1.60
C GLY A 48 -4.91 5.66 -0.07
N ASP A 49 -3.73 5.85 0.51
CA ASP A 49 -3.58 5.98 1.97
C ASP A 49 -4.33 7.21 2.49
N ALA A 50 -4.25 8.35 1.79
CA ALA A 50 -4.97 9.56 2.14
C ALA A 50 -6.49 9.42 1.97
N VAL A 51 -6.96 8.79 0.89
CA VAL A 51 -8.39 8.53 0.67
C VAL A 51 -8.95 7.66 1.79
N TRP A 52 -8.27 6.55 2.10
CA TRP A 52 -8.68 5.65 3.17
C TRP A 52 -8.57 6.30 4.56
N ALA A 53 -7.59 7.16 4.77
CA ALA A 53 -7.48 7.97 5.99
C ALA A 53 -8.68 8.89 6.18
N VAL A 54 -9.08 9.63 5.14
CA VAL A 54 -10.24 10.51 5.21
C VAL A 54 -11.50 9.69 5.50
N VAL A 55 -11.69 8.56 4.82
CA VAL A 55 -12.84 7.67 5.03
C VAL A 55 -12.88 7.12 6.47
N GLY A 56 -11.73 6.67 6.99
CA GLY A 56 -11.62 6.14 8.35
C GLY A 56 -11.86 7.19 9.43
N LEU A 57 -11.28 8.38 9.27
CA LEU A 57 -11.32 9.46 10.25
C LEU A 57 -12.64 10.24 10.27
N THR A 58 -13.38 10.26 9.16
CA THR A 58 -14.71 10.91 9.09
C THR A 58 -15.85 9.99 9.56
N GLY A 59 -15.55 8.74 9.92
CA GLY A 59 -16.56 7.75 10.28
C GLY A 59 -17.31 7.17 9.07
N MET A 60 -17.00 7.60 7.83
CA MET A 60 -17.52 7.00 6.61
C MET A 60 -17.15 5.52 6.48
N ALA A 61 -16.12 5.04 7.18
CA ALA A 61 -15.83 3.62 7.30
C ALA A 61 -17.02 2.78 7.82
N LEU A 62 -17.95 3.38 8.59
CA LEU A 62 -19.19 2.71 9.01
C LEU A 62 -20.12 2.42 7.82
N LEU A 63 -20.14 3.28 6.80
CA LEU A 63 -20.89 3.04 5.56
C LEU A 63 -20.29 1.90 4.73
N ILE A 64 -18.97 1.71 4.79
CA ILE A 64 -18.28 0.60 4.12
C ILE A 64 -18.53 -0.73 4.84
N GLN A 65 -19.02 -0.72 6.07
CA GLN A 65 -19.46 -1.94 6.74
C GLN A 65 -20.80 -2.47 6.22
N HIS A 66 -21.59 -1.65 5.54
CA HIS A 66 -22.79 -2.13 4.87
C HIS A 66 -22.42 -3.11 3.75
N GLU A 67 -23.03 -4.28 3.79
CA GLU A 67 -22.75 -5.38 2.88
C GLU A 67 -22.87 -4.97 1.40
N SER A 68 -23.87 -4.14 1.08
CA SER A 68 -24.11 -3.61 -0.28
C SER A 68 -22.97 -2.76 -0.85
N VAL A 69 -22.13 -2.16 0.00
CA VAL A 69 -20.95 -1.37 -0.40
C VAL A 69 -19.68 -2.21 -0.25
N ARG A 70 -19.57 -2.95 0.86
CA ARG A 70 -18.42 -3.78 1.18
C ARG A 70 -18.15 -4.83 0.11
N VAL A 71 -19.16 -5.63 -0.23
CA VAL A 71 -19.08 -6.76 -1.16
C VAL A 71 -18.54 -6.33 -2.53
N PRO A 72 -19.17 -5.38 -3.25
CA PRO A 72 -18.68 -5.00 -4.58
C PRO A 72 -17.31 -4.33 -4.52
N LEU A 73 -17.04 -3.51 -3.50
CA LEU A 73 -15.75 -2.86 -3.34
C LEU A 73 -14.64 -3.90 -3.11
N THR A 74 -14.83 -4.82 -2.17
CA THR A 74 -13.87 -5.89 -1.89
C THR A 74 -13.68 -6.83 -3.09
N ALA A 75 -14.74 -7.10 -3.86
CA ALA A 75 -14.65 -7.89 -5.09
C ALA A 75 -13.75 -7.23 -6.15
N VAL A 76 -13.98 -5.94 -6.44
CA VAL A 76 -13.15 -5.17 -7.38
C VAL A 76 -11.69 -5.13 -6.92
N CYS A 77 -11.47 -4.91 -5.63
CA CYS A 77 -10.14 -4.92 -5.02
C CYS A 77 -9.43 -6.27 -5.19
N GLY A 78 -10.13 -7.36 -4.86
CA GLY A 78 -9.60 -8.72 -4.97
C GLY A 78 -9.26 -9.11 -6.40
N LEU A 79 -10.12 -8.77 -7.38
CA LEU A 79 -9.86 -9.03 -8.80
C LEU A 79 -8.63 -8.26 -9.30
N TYR A 80 -8.47 -7.00 -8.90
CA TYR A 80 -7.31 -6.21 -9.29
C TYR A 80 -6.00 -6.77 -8.71
N LEU A 81 -6.02 -7.20 -7.44
CA LEU A 81 -4.88 -7.87 -6.81
C LEU A 81 -4.55 -9.20 -7.49
N ALA A 82 -5.56 -9.98 -7.87
CA ALA A 82 -5.35 -11.24 -8.59
C ALA A 82 -4.67 -10.99 -9.94
N TRP A 83 -5.15 -10.00 -10.70
CA TRP A 83 -4.55 -9.62 -11.98
C TRP A 83 -3.08 -9.19 -11.84
N LEU A 84 -2.75 -8.38 -10.82
CA LEU A 84 -1.37 -8.00 -10.52
C LEU A 84 -0.50 -9.18 -10.10
N GLY A 85 -1.06 -10.07 -9.27
CA GLY A 85 -0.35 -11.27 -8.81
C GLY A 85 0.00 -12.21 -9.96
N VAL A 86 -0.93 -12.48 -10.88
CA VAL A 86 -0.68 -13.24 -12.11
C VAL A 86 0.42 -12.57 -12.94
N ARG A 87 0.34 -11.25 -13.14
CA ARG A 87 1.34 -10.51 -13.91
C ARG A 87 2.74 -10.59 -13.29
N SER A 88 2.85 -10.53 -11.95
CA SER A 88 4.13 -10.69 -11.25
C SER A 88 4.69 -12.10 -11.40
N LEU A 89 3.85 -13.14 -11.38
CA LEU A 89 4.29 -14.51 -11.64
C LEU A 89 4.79 -14.69 -13.08
N MET A 90 4.11 -14.09 -14.06
CA MET A 90 4.55 -14.10 -15.46
C MET A 90 5.94 -13.44 -15.62
N ASP A 91 6.16 -12.30 -14.95
CA ASP A 91 7.45 -11.60 -14.94
C ASP A 91 8.56 -12.40 -14.22
N ALA A 92 8.20 -13.25 -13.25
CA ALA A 92 9.15 -14.18 -12.61
C ALA A 92 9.67 -15.24 -13.58
N TRP A 93 8.77 -15.76 -14.44
CA TRP A 93 9.09 -16.80 -15.42
C TRP A 93 9.81 -16.25 -16.65
N ARG A 94 9.44 -15.05 -17.07
CA ARG A 94 10.09 -14.30 -18.16
C ARG A 94 10.80 -13.10 -17.56
N LEU A 95 11.99 -13.31 -16.98
CA LEU A 95 12.87 -12.20 -16.59
C LEU A 95 12.92 -11.21 -17.76
N PRO A 96 12.56 -9.93 -17.56
CA PRO A 96 12.71 -8.94 -18.61
C PRO A 96 14.17 -8.93 -19.06
N ALA A 97 14.43 -9.22 -20.33
CA ALA A 97 15.75 -8.98 -20.89
C ALA A 97 16.03 -7.48 -20.71
N ALA A 98 17.20 -7.15 -20.17
CA ALA A 98 17.56 -5.81 -19.69
C ALA A 98 17.33 -4.68 -20.73
N GLU A 99 17.20 -5.02 -22.02
CA GLU A 99 17.02 -4.10 -23.14
C GLU A 99 15.57 -3.94 -23.65
N SER A 100 14.59 -4.69 -23.15
CA SER A 100 13.26 -4.77 -23.78
C SER A 100 12.09 -4.23 -22.95
N ALA A 101 12.34 -3.60 -21.80
CA ALA A 101 11.29 -2.91 -21.05
C ALA A 101 11.00 -1.55 -21.70
N PRO A 102 9.80 -1.31 -22.29
CA PRO A 102 9.50 -0.02 -22.91
C PRO A 102 9.60 1.09 -21.86
N ALA A 103 10.16 2.24 -22.27
CA ALA A 103 10.41 3.45 -21.48
C ALA A 103 9.18 4.09 -20.79
N ARG A 104 8.03 3.42 -20.80
CA ARG A 104 6.74 3.82 -20.18
C ARG A 104 6.63 3.47 -18.69
N SER A 105 7.72 3.11 -18.00
CA SER A 105 7.66 2.47 -16.68
C SER A 105 7.39 3.42 -15.50
N GLY A 106 7.68 4.73 -15.62
CA GLY A 106 7.56 5.72 -14.54
C GLY A 106 6.12 6.19 -14.24
N GLN A 107 5.41 6.73 -15.25
CA GLN A 107 4.01 7.18 -15.07
C GLN A 107 3.07 6.02 -14.69
N ASN A 108 3.32 4.82 -15.23
CA ASN A 108 2.62 3.61 -14.82
C ASN A 108 2.95 3.16 -13.38
N ALA A 109 4.03 3.61 -12.76
CA ALA A 109 4.38 3.24 -11.38
C ALA A 109 3.54 4.00 -10.36
N LEU A 110 3.39 5.31 -10.56
CA LEU A 110 2.57 6.15 -9.70
C LEU A 110 1.09 5.73 -9.74
N MET A 111 0.55 5.56 -10.94
CA MET A 111 -0.85 5.14 -11.09
C MET A 111 -1.10 3.72 -10.55
N VAL A 112 -0.15 2.80 -10.73
CA VAL A 112 -0.27 1.46 -10.14
C VAL A 112 -0.16 1.49 -8.62
N GLY A 113 0.73 2.31 -8.05
CA GLY A 113 0.80 2.50 -6.60
C GLY A 113 -0.51 3.01 -6.00
N ALA A 114 -1.12 4.02 -6.65
CA ALA A 114 -2.43 4.54 -6.25
C ALA A 114 -3.52 3.48 -6.36
N ALA A 115 -3.60 2.79 -7.49
CA ALA A 115 -4.59 1.74 -7.71
C ALA A 115 -4.42 0.57 -6.72
N ILE A 116 -3.19 0.14 -6.44
CA ILE A 116 -2.91 -0.92 -5.46
C ILE A 116 -3.32 -0.48 -4.06
N SER A 117 -2.99 0.75 -3.64
CA SER A 117 -3.35 1.23 -2.31
C SER A 117 -4.86 1.40 -2.15
N LEU A 118 -5.54 1.96 -3.17
CA LEU A 118 -7.00 2.05 -3.18
C LEU A 118 -7.66 0.67 -3.12
N ALA A 119 -7.13 -0.29 -3.87
CA ALA A 119 -7.60 -1.66 -3.90
C ALA A 119 -7.10 -2.54 -2.73
N ASN A 120 -6.40 -1.97 -1.75
CA ASN A 120 -5.73 -2.77 -0.72
C ASN A 120 -6.73 -3.16 0.39
N PRO A 121 -7.03 -4.45 0.60
CA PRO A 121 -7.89 -4.89 1.69
C PRO A 121 -7.29 -4.56 3.06
N LYS A 122 -5.96 -4.44 3.14
CA LYS A 122 -5.27 -3.96 4.36
C LYS A 122 -5.77 -2.57 4.75
N ASN A 123 -6.01 -1.68 3.79
CA ASN A 123 -6.43 -0.31 4.07
C ASN A 123 -7.84 -0.27 4.64
N ILE A 124 -8.75 -1.10 4.14
CA ILE A 124 -10.12 -1.22 4.67
C ILE A 124 -10.09 -1.64 6.14
N VAL A 125 -9.38 -2.73 6.45
CA VAL A 125 -9.31 -3.28 7.81
C VAL A 125 -8.60 -2.30 8.75
N TYR A 126 -7.46 -1.78 8.31
CA TYR A 126 -6.63 -0.88 9.11
C TYR A 126 -7.38 0.42 9.45
N TRP A 127 -7.97 1.10 8.47
CA TRP A 127 -8.70 2.34 8.71
C TRP A 127 -10.05 2.14 9.37
N GLY A 128 -10.68 0.97 9.19
CA GLY A 128 -11.85 0.57 9.98
C GLY A 128 -11.52 0.47 11.48
N ALA A 129 -10.37 -0.10 11.84
CA ALA A 129 -9.91 -0.17 13.23
C ALA A 129 -9.38 1.17 13.76
N LEU A 130 -8.64 1.91 12.93
CA LEU A 130 -8.00 3.16 13.34
C LEU A 130 -8.99 4.32 13.51
N GLY A 131 -10.12 4.29 12.81
CA GLY A 131 -11.18 5.28 12.95
C GLY A 131 -11.72 5.39 14.38
N SER A 132 -11.83 4.27 15.11
CA SER A 132 -12.22 4.27 16.52
C SER A 132 -11.04 4.48 17.48
N ALA A 133 -9.82 4.10 17.08
CA ALA A 133 -8.62 4.26 17.90
C ALA A 133 -8.34 5.73 18.26
N LEU A 134 -8.58 6.68 17.32
CA LEU A 134 -8.43 8.11 17.61
C LEU A 134 -9.37 8.57 18.73
N SER A 135 -10.62 8.10 18.74
CA SER A 135 -11.59 8.41 19.79
C SER A 135 -11.15 7.83 21.14
N GLY A 136 -10.52 6.65 21.15
CA GLY A 136 -9.91 6.07 22.34
C GLY A 136 -8.72 6.86 22.89
N ILE A 137 -7.88 7.43 22.01
CA ILE A 137 -6.74 8.28 22.40
C ILE A 137 -7.20 9.60 23.02
N VAL A 138 -8.29 10.17 22.51
CA VAL A 138 -8.84 11.45 22.97
C VAL A 138 -9.81 11.27 24.15
N GLY A 139 -10.39 10.07 24.33
CA GLY A 139 -11.38 9.77 25.36
C GLY A 139 -12.78 10.35 25.10
N ALA A 140 -13.00 10.89 23.90
CA ALA A 140 -14.24 11.53 23.47
C ALA A 140 -14.28 11.60 21.93
N THR A 141 -15.35 12.17 21.38
CA THR A 141 -15.43 12.50 19.96
C THR A 141 -14.29 13.47 19.58
N PRO A 142 -13.40 13.10 18.66
CA PRO A 142 -12.28 13.95 18.27
C PRO A 142 -12.76 15.27 17.63
N SER A 143 -12.12 16.38 17.99
CA SER A 143 -12.36 17.66 17.30
C SER A 143 -11.76 17.65 15.89
N HIS A 144 -12.22 18.57 15.02
CA HIS A 144 -11.66 18.73 13.67
C HIS A 144 -10.14 18.96 13.70
N GLY A 145 -9.65 19.76 14.64
CA GLY A 145 -8.21 20.01 14.78
C GLY A 145 -7.41 18.77 15.20
N GLN A 146 -7.97 17.93 16.08
CA GLN A 146 -7.35 16.67 16.50
C GLN A 146 -7.30 15.65 15.35
N THR A 147 -8.38 15.58 14.58
CA THR A 147 -8.47 14.72 13.40
C THR A 147 -7.47 15.13 12.33
N LEU A 148 -7.36 16.44 12.05
CA LEU A 148 -6.40 16.97 11.10
C LEU A 148 -4.95 16.73 11.55
N MET A 149 -4.68 16.87 12.85
CA MET A 149 -3.36 16.60 13.43
C MET A 149 -2.97 15.12 13.30
N PHE A 150 -3.93 14.22 13.52
CA PHE A 150 -3.71 12.78 13.34
C PHE A 150 -3.44 12.47 11.85
N PHE A 151 -4.26 13.00 10.94
CA PHE A 151 -4.04 12.85 9.50
C PHE A 151 -2.66 13.37 9.08
N ALA A 152 -2.26 14.56 9.53
CA ALA A 152 -0.96 15.14 9.21
C ALA A 152 0.21 14.29 9.72
N GLY A 153 0.12 13.77 10.95
CA GLY A 153 1.13 12.87 11.51
C GLY A 153 1.25 11.57 10.73
N PHE A 154 0.11 10.95 10.38
CA PHE A 154 0.08 9.74 9.57
C PHE A 154 0.69 9.99 8.19
N MET A 155 0.27 11.05 7.49
CA MET A 155 0.77 11.38 6.16
C MET A 155 2.27 11.68 6.17
N LEU A 156 2.78 12.35 7.20
CA LEU A 156 4.22 12.58 7.35
C LEU A 156 4.98 11.25 7.47
N ALA A 157 4.51 10.33 8.32
CA ALA A 157 5.10 9.00 8.44
C ALA A 157 5.03 8.22 7.11
N SER A 158 3.93 8.31 6.37
CA SER A 158 3.79 7.67 5.06
C SER A 158 4.78 8.23 4.04
N VAL A 159 4.93 9.56 3.96
CA VAL A 159 5.90 10.21 3.07
C VAL A 159 7.33 9.78 3.43
N LEU A 160 7.71 9.83 4.71
CA LEU A 160 9.03 9.39 5.15
C LEU A 160 9.28 7.91 4.83
N SER A 161 8.27 7.07 5.02
CA SER A 161 8.32 5.64 4.69
C SER A 161 8.49 5.40 3.19
N CYS A 162 7.93 6.25 2.32
CA CYS A 162 8.13 6.15 0.87
C CYS A 162 9.61 6.23 0.51
N PHE A 163 10.32 7.24 1.02
CA PHE A 163 11.75 7.41 0.77
C PHE A 163 12.57 6.30 1.43
N LEU A 164 12.24 5.92 2.67
CA LEU A 164 12.93 4.86 3.39
C LEU A 164 12.84 3.52 2.66
N ILE A 165 11.64 3.09 2.27
CA ILE A 165 11.41 1.83 1.56
C ILE A 165 12.09 1.86 0.20
N ALA A 166 11.93 2.94 -0.58
CA ALA A 166 12.58 3.04 -1.88
C ALA A 166 14.12 2.99 -1.77
N ALA A 167 14.70 3.62 -0.75
CA ALA A 167 16.14 3.59 -0.49
C ALA A 167 16.60 2.18 -0.11
N LEU A 168 15.87 1.49 0.78
CA LEU A 168 16.17 0.13 1.20
C LEU A 168 16.10 -0.85 0.02
N VAL A 169 15.08 -0.74 -0.83
CA VAL A 169 14.95 -1.56 -2.04
C VAL A 169 16.09 -1.29 -3.02
N ASN A 170 16.50 -0.02 -3.18
CA ASN A 170 17.63 0.33 -4.03
C ASN A 170 18.96 -0.21 -3.49
N LEU A 171 19.14 -0.25 -2.16
CA LEU A 171 20.30 -0.88 -1.53
C LEU A 171 20.30 -2.39 -1.76
N LEU A 172 19.14 -3.05 -1.55
CA LEU A 172 18.95 -4.47 -1.82
C LEU A 172 19.24 -4.82 -3.29
N ARG A 173 18.84 -3.96 -4.23
CA ARG A 173 19.11 -4.13 -5.66
C ARG A 173 20.60 -4.20 -5.98
N ARG A 174 21.43 -3.35 -5.36
CA ARG A 174 22.88 -3.31 -5.63
C ARG A 174 23.56 -4.65 -5.34
N ASN A 175 22.96 -5.47 -4.48
CA ASN A 175 23.47 -6.77 -4.07
C ASN A 175 22.63 -7.95 -4.61
N ALA A 176 21.61 -7.70 -5.45
CA ALA A 176 20.66 -8.72 -5.89
C ALA A 176 21.15 -9.47 -7.14
N SER A 177 21.23 -10.80 -7.05
CA SER A 177 21.48 -11.68 -8.20
C SER A 177 20.23 -11.85 -9.07
N PRO A 178 20.35 -12.29 -10.35
CA PRO A 178 19.20 -12.56 -11.22
C PRO A 178 18.23 -13.60 -10.65
N THR A 179 18.75 -14.57 -9.89
CA THR A 179 17.95 -15.56 -9.13
C THR A 179 17.12 -14.87 -8.04
N TRP A 180 17.71 -13.88 -7.36
CA TRP A 180 17.03 -13.12 -6.32
C TRP A 180 15.89 -12.26 -6.87
N GLN A 181 16.08 -11.71 -8.07
CA GLN A 181 15.03 -11.01 -8.79
C GLN A 181 13.85 -11.95 -9.11
N ARG A 182 14.10 -13.12 -9.70
CA ARG A 182 13.05 -14.14 -9.96
C ARG A 182 12.30 -14.57 -8.71
N VAL A 183 13.02 -14.89 -7.63
CA VAL A 183 12.41 -15.28 -6.35
C VAL A 183 11.55 -14.13 -5.80
N SER A 184 12.00 -12.89 -5.91
CA SER A 184 11.24 -11.72 -5.45
C SER A 184 9.95 -11.52 -6.26
N TYR A 185 9.96 -11.69 -7.60
CA TYR A 185 8.75 -11.66 -8.42
C TYR A 185 7.78 -12.77 -8.06
N GLY A 186 8.30 -13.99 -7.89
CA GLY A 186 7.53 -15.16 -7.51
C GLY A 186 6.84 -14.95 -6.16
N ALA A 187 7.62 -14.55 -5.15
CA ALA A 187 7.11 -14.26 -3.82
C ALA A 187 6.07 -13.13 -3.83
N CYS A 188 6.32 -12.02 -4.54
CA CYS A 188 5.37 -10.93 -4.70
C CYS A 188 4.06 -11.40 -5.37
N GLY A 189 4.15 -12.15 -6.46
CA GLY A 189 2.99 -12.68 -7.16
C GLY A 189 2.17 -13.63 -6.29
N VAL A 190 2.83 -14.55 -5.58
CA VAL A 190 2.17 -15.46 -4.62
C VAL A 190 1.48 -14.68 -3.49
N VAL A 191 2.15 -13.70 -2.89
CA VAL A 191 1.56 -12.88 -1.82
C VAL A 191 0.36 -12.09 -2.32
N LEU A 192 0.45 -11.47 -3.50
CA LEU A 192 -0.66 -10.72 -4.10
C LEU A 192 -1.86 -11.62 -4.42
N LEU A 193 -1.62 -12.82 -4.97
CA LEU A 193 -2.68 -13.81 -5.23
C LEU A 193 -3.29 -14.32 -3.93
N TYR A 194 -2.48 -14.58 -2.90
CA TYR A 194 -2.97 -14.98 -1.59
C TYR A 194 -3.87 -13.90 -0.98
N LEU A 195 -3.44 -12.63 -1.02
CA LEU A 195 -4.25 -11.50 -0.55
C LEU A 195 -5.53 -11.33 -1.38
N ALA A 196 -5.48 -11.56 -2.70
CA ALA A 196 -6.66 -11.55 -3.56
C ALA A 196 -7.66 -12.63 -3.16
N ILE A 197 -7.20 -13.87 -2.94
CA ILE A 197 -8.04 -14.99 -2.49
C ILE A 197 -8.65 -14.68 -1.13
N LEU A 198 -7.87 -14.16 -0.18
CA LEU A 198 -8.38 -13.76 1.13
C LEU A 198 -9.46 -12.68 1.02
N ALA A 199 -9.23 -11.65 0.20
CA ALA A 199 -10.21 -10.60 -0.03
C ALA A 199 -11.50 -11.14 -0.65
N LEU A 200 -11.39 -11.99 -1.67
CA LEU A 200 -12.54 -12.56 -2.38
C LEU A 200 -13.32 -13.60 -1.57
N ARG A 201 -12.72 -14.22 -0.54
CA ARG A 201 -13.43 -15.09 0.42
C ARG A 201 -14.26 -14.31 1.44
N ALA A 202 -13.95 -13.03 1.64
CA ALA A 202 -14.66 -12.16 2.57
C ALA A 202 -15.87 -11.45 1.93
N VAL A 203 -16.10 -11.74 0.64
CA VAL A 203 -17.27 -11.32 -0.16
C VAL A 203 -18.24 -12.49 -0.20
#